data_AF-A0AAD4VQ85-F1
#
_entry.id   AF-A0AAD4VQ85-F1
#
_cell.length_a   1.000
_cell.length_b   1.000
_cell.length_c   1.000
_cell.angle_alpha   90.00
_cell.angle_beta   90.00
_cell.angle_gamma   90.00
#
_symmetry.space_group_name_H-M   'P 1'
#
loop_
_entity.id
_entity.type
_entity.pdbx_description
1 polymer ?
#
loop_
_entity_poly.entity_id
_entity_poly.type
_entity_poly.pdbx_seq_one_letter_code
_entity_poly.pdbx_strand_id
1 'polypeptide(L)'
;MELTTIVECDQGWNSIQEGIMNLKRRIAEGIPENQVSAAVNVDIYTTIYNMCIQKPPHDYAQQLYDKYQKTFEEHITSTVLPFLKAKHEEFLLRDFVKSWEDHKVMLRWMSRAFAYLDCFFIRQRRLPCLKEAAIICYRNLVYREVNANVREAAIRLIDEEREGGEIDRALLKNVTDIFVEIGVGQMDAYENDFEGYMLNDTRDYYSCRASRWMLEDSYTSYTLKAEACLRRERDIVSHYLHPRSELKLVAIVEHELLVFYKTQLTEKKHSDSGSSAFPGDDNVEYLSRKLAANGIL
;
A
#
# COMPACT_ATOMS: atom_id res chain seq x y z
N MET A 1 33.69 -21.77 36.16
CA MET A 1 33.83 -21.01 34.91
C MET A 1 33.50 -21.99 33.79
N GLU A 2 32.23 -22.09 33.42
CA GLU A 2 31.85 -22.96 32.30
C GLU A 2 32.45 -22.36 31.03
N LEU A 3 33.30 -23.15 30.38
CA LEU A 3 33.83 -22.83 29.06
C LEU A 3 32.64 -22.86 28.10
N THR A 4 31.99 -21.72 27.87
CA THR A 4 31.06 -21.57 26.75
C THR A 4 31.84 -21.89 25.49
N THR A 5 31.56 -23.04 24.89
CA THR A 5 32.14 -23.49 23.62
C THR A 5 31.96 -22.36 22.60
N ILE A 6 33.05 -21.89 22.01
CA ILE A 6 32.99 -20.84 20.99
C ILE A 6 32.23 -21.43 19.79
N VAL A 7 31.16 -20.76 19.38
CA VAL A 7 30.44 -21.05 18.15
C VAL A 7 31.12 -20.26 17.05
N GLU A 8 31.81 -20.97 16.15
CA GLU A 8 32.42 -20.37 14.96
C GLU A 8 31.36 -19.76 14.04
N CYS A 9 31.71 -18.66 13.37
CA CYS A 9 30.77 -17.90 12.53
C CYS A 9 30.08 -18.79 11.47
N ASP A 10 30.86 -19.59 10.75
CA ASP A 10 30.33 -20.46 9.69
C ASP A 10 29.44 -21.57 10.24
N GLN A 11 29.83 -22.17 11.36
CA GLN A 11 29.05 -23.24 11.99
C GLN A 11 27.69 -22.72 12.47
N GLY A 12 27.68 -21.61 13.22
CA GLY A 12 26.44 -21.02 13.70
C GLY A 12 25.55 -20.53 12.57
N TRP A 13 26.16 -19.92 11.54
CA TRP A 13 25.43 -19.46 10.36
C TRP A 13 24.78 -20.59 9.57
N ASN A 14 25.44 -21.74 9.41
CA ASN A 14 24.87 -22.89 8.70
C ASN A 14 23.58 -23.39 9.37
N SER A 15 23.56 -23.49 10.70
CA SER A 15 22.36 -23.87 11.45
C SER A 15 21.22 -22.85 11.29
N ILE A 16 21.55 -21.56 11.32
CA ILE A 16 20.58 -20.49 11.09
C ILE A 16 20.02 -20.56 9.66
N GLN A 17 20.89 -20.77 8.66
CA GLN A 17 20.48 -20.88 7.25
C GLN A 17 19.57 -22.07 7.00
N GLU A 18 19.80 -23.21 7.64
CA GLU A 18 18.90 -24.36 7.52
C GLU A 18 17.48 -24.03 8.00
N GLY A 19 17.36 -23.32 9.12
CA GLY A 19 16.09 -22.81 9.61
C GLY A 19 15.41 -21.85 8.63
N ILE A 20 16.17 -20.91 8.06
CA ILE A 20 15.69 -19.96 7.05
C ILE A 20 15.23 -20.69 5.78
N MET A 21 15.97 -21.70 5.31
CA MET A 21 15.59 -22.49 4.13
C MET A 21 14.29 -23.26 4.37
N ASN A 22 14.13 -23.85 5.55
CA ASN A 22 12.90 -24.53 5.94
C ASN A 22 11.70 -23.57 5.95
N LEU A 23 11.89 -22.35 6.48
CA LEU A 23 10.88 -21.29 6.44
C LEU A 23 10.52 -20.91 5.00
N LYS A 24 11.51 -20.62 4.15
CA LYS A 24 11.29 -20.27 2.74
C LYS A 24 10.50 -21.35 1.98
N ARG A 25 10.83 -22.62 2.20
CA ARG A 25 10.09 -23.75 1.63
C ARG A 25 8.62 -23.76 2.08
N ARG A 26 8.37 -23.58 3.38
CA ARG A 26 7.00 -23.58 3.94
C ARG A 26 6.15 -22.42 3.43
N ILE A 27 6.75 -21.25 3.26
CA ILE A 27 6.10 -20.09 2.64
C ILE A 27 5.71 -20.44 1.21
N ALA A 28 6.62 -21.03 0.43
CA ALA A 28 6.32 -21.48 -0.94
C ALA A 28 5.20 -22.55 -0.99
N GLU A 29 5.09 -23.40 0.02
CA GLU A 29 4.03 -24.41 0.18
C GLU A 29 2.70 -23.84 0.73
N GLY A 30 2.66 -22.56 1.12
CA GLY A 30 1.47 -21.91 1.70
C GLY A 30 1.13 -22.37 3.12
N ILE A 31 2.10 -22.93 3.85
CA ILE A 31 1.89 -23.45 5.21
C ILE A 31 1.86 -22.27 6.22
N PRO A 32 0.84 -22.18 7.10
CA PRO A 32 0.74 -21.09 8.06
C PRO A 32 1.92 -21.02 9.05
N GLU A 33 2.31 -19.80 9.43
CA GLU A 33 3.44 -19.50 10.34
C GLU A 33 3.37 -20.25 11.67
N ASN A 34 2.16 -20.51 12.19
CA ASN A 34 1.94 -21.17 13.48
C ASN A 34 2.33 -22.67 13.50
N GLN A 35 2.68 -23.26 12.35
CA GLN A 35 3.14 -24.64 12.26
C GLN A 35 4.68 -24.77 12.32
N VAL A 36 5.42 -23.66 12.46
CA VAL A 36 6.86 -23.71 12.71
C VAL A 36 7.10 -24.18 14.15
N SER A 37 7.87 -25.26 14.31
CA SER A 37 8.18 -25.81 15.62
C SER A 37 8.81 -24.76 16.53
N ALA A 38 8.17 -24.48 17.66
CA ALA A 38 8.68 -23.54 18.65
C ALA A 38 10.09 -23.91 19.13
N ALA A 39 10.42 -25.21 19.16
CA ALA A 39 11.75 -25.70 19.53
C ALA A 39 12.83 -25.22 18.54
N VAL A 40 12.57 -25.29 17.23
CA VAL A 40 13.51 -24.82 16.19
C VAL A 40 13.77 -23.32 16.33
N ASN A 41 12.75 -22.54 16.69
CA ASN A 41 12.91 -21.09 16.91
C ASN A 41 13.78 -20.79 18.13
N VAL A 42 13.65 -21.58 19.20
CA VAL A 42 14.44 -21.43 20.43
C VAL A 42 15.92 -21.77 20.17
N ASP A 43 16.19 -22.84 19.42
CA ASP A 43 17.56 -23.26 19.12
C ASP A 43 18.29 -22.22 18.25
N ILE A 44 17.61 -21.68 17.25
CA ILE A 44 18.16 -20.65 16.37
C ILE A 44 18.40 -19.34 17.14
N TYR A 45 17.42 -18.92 17.95
CA TYR A 45 17.59 -17.74 18.80
C TYR A 45 18.77 -17.90 19.77
N THR A 46 18.89 -19.06 20.42
CA THR A 46 19.97 -19.36 21.36
C THR A 46 21.33 -19.34 20.66
N THR A 47 21.40 -19.89 19.45
CA THR A 47 22.62 -19.85 18.61
C THR A 47 23.02 -18.41 18.30
N ILE A 48 22.09 -17.58 17.80
CA ILE A 48 22.32 -16.17 17.50
C ILE A 48 22.76 -15.40 18.74
N TYR A 49 22.06 -15.61 19.87
CA TYR A 49 22.38 -15.00 21.15
C TYR A 49 23.83 -15.33 21.56
N ASN A 50 24.20 -16.61 21.58
CA ASN A 50 25.54 -17.06 21.94
C ASN A 50 26.62 -16.44 21.04
N MET A 51 26.39 -16.39 19.73
CA MET A 51 27.31 -15.76 18.76
C MET A 51 27.49 -14.25 18.99
N CYS A 52 26.47 -13.56 19.53
CA CYS A 52 26.54 -12.12 19.80
C CYS A 52 27.17 -11.77 21.17
N ILE A 53 27.14 -12.67 22.15
CA ILE A 53 27.70 -12.41 23.50
C ILE A 53 29.15 -12.91 23.66
N GLN A 54 29.69 -13.59 22.65
CA GLN A 54 31.06 -14.05 22.61
C GLN A 54 32.06 -12.89 22.71
N LYS A 55 33.20 -13.13 23.35
CA LYS A 55 34.25 -12.11 23.48
C LYS A 55 34.96 -11.88 22.14
N PRO A 56 35.44 -10.64 21.88
CA PRO A 56 36.32 -10.38 20.74
C PRO A 56 37.49 -11.37 20.68
N PRO A 57 37.88 -11.86 19.48
CA PRO A 57 37.42 -11.47 18.15
C PRO A 57 36.13 -12.17 17.64
N HIS A 58 35.45 -12.96 18.48
CA HIS A 58 34.33 -13.82 18.07
C HIS A 58 32.95 -13.22 18.34
N ASP A 59 32.86 -11.89 18.53
CA ASP A 59 31.59 -11.16 18.54
C ASP A 59 31.12 -10.99 17.09
N TYR A 60 30.05 -11.69 16.74
CA TYR A 60 29.52 -11.73 15.38
C TYR A 60 28.27 -10.87 15.17
N ALA A 61 27.91 -10.00 16.11
CA ALA A 61 26.67 -9.22 16.03
C ALA A 61 26.54 -8.41 14.72
N GLN A 62 27.63 -7.75 14.30
CA GLN A 62 27.66 -7.02 13.03
C GLN A 62 27.51 -7.95 11.82
N GLN A 63 28.27 -9.04 11.79
CA GLN A 63 28.21 -10.01 10.68
C GLN A 63 26.83 -10.65 10.56
N LEU A 64 26.16 -10.91 11.69
CA LEU A 64 24.80 -11.46 11.73
C LEU A 64 23.76 -10.46 11.22
N TYR A 65 23.92 -9.17 11.53
CA TYR A 65 23.08 -8.11 10.96
C TYR A 65 23.26 -8.01 9.44
N ASP A 66 24.49 -8.01 8.94
CA ASP A 66 24.78 -7.96 7.51
C ASP A 66 24.21 -9.19 6.79
N LYS A 67 24.38 -10.38 7.39
CA LYS A 67 23.82 -11.65 6.87
C LYS A 67 22.28 -11.68 6.91
N TYR A 68 21.66 -11.06 7.91
CA TYR A 68 20.21 -10.88 7.98
C TYR A 68 19.70 -10.08 6.77
N GLN A 69 20.30 -8.92 6.49
CA GLN A 69 19.92 -8.10 5.34
C GLN A 69 20.14 -8.84 4.02
N LYS A 70 21.32 -9.45 3.87
CA LYS A 70 21.68 -10.21 2.67
C LYS A 70 20.72 -11.36 2.38
N THR A 71 20.19 -12.02 3.41
CA THR A 71 19.23 -13.12 3.24
C THR A 71 17.93 -12.67 2.56
N PHE A 72 17.45 -11.47 2.88
CA PHE A 72 16.30 -10.87 2.21
C PHE A 72 16.67 -10.44 0.79
N GLU A 73 17.79 -9.75 0.61
CA GLU A 73 18.26 -9.27 -0.69
C GLU A 73 18.41 -10.42 -1.70
N GLU A 74 19.06 -11.51 -1.29
CA GLU A 74 19.25 -12.70 -2.12
C GLU A 74 17.89 -13.32 -2.49
N HIS A 75 16.99 -13.52 -1.52
CA HIS A 75 15.68 -14.11 -1.79
C HIS A 75 14.83 -13.27 -2.73
N ILE A 76 14.79 -11.96 -2.49
CA ILE A 76 14.04 -11.02 -3.31
C ILE A 76 14.58 -11.02 -4.74
N THR A 77 15.89 -10.88 -4.90
CA THR A 77 16.54 -10.75 -6.21
C THR A 77 16.46 -12.05 -7.01
N SER A 78 16.61 -13.22 -6.36
CA SER A 78 16.61 -14.50 -7.06
C SER A 78 15.21 -15.04 -7.36
N THR A 79 14.21 -14.68 -6.57
CA THR A 79 12.91 -15.37 -6.57
C THR A 79 11.74 -14.42 -6.74
N VAL A 80 11.61 -13.40 -5.88
CA VAL A 80 10.42 -12.55 -5.83
C VAL A 80 10.35 -11.59 -7.02
N LEU A 81 11.43 -10.84 -7.26
CA LEU A 81 11.45 -9.80 -8.29
C LEU A 81 11.27 -10.37 -9.71
N PRO A 82 12.00 -11.44 -10.13
CA PRO A 82 11.79 -12.02 -11.46
C PRO A 82 10.38 -12.56 -11.65
N PHE A 83 9.79 -13.14 -10.60
CA PHE A 83 8.42 -13.66 -10.64
C PHE A 83 7.41 -12.53 -10.87
N LEU A 84 7.51 -11.42 -10.14
CA LEU A 84 6.59 -10.29 -10.30
C LEU A 84 6.78 -9.57 -11.64
N LYS A 85 8.01 -9.42 -12.13
CA LYS A 85 8.28 -8.79 -13.44
C LYS A 85 7.67 -9.55 -14.63
N ALA A 86 7.40 -10.84 -14.47
CA ALA A 86 6.76 -11.66 -15.49
C ALA A 86 5.21 -11.56 -15.49
N LYS A 87 4.62 -10.77 -14.58
CA LYS A 87 3.17 -10.64 -14.39
C LYS A 87 2.67 -9.28 -14.86
N HIS A 88 1.41 -9.23 -15.25
CA HIS A 88 0.75 -8.02 -15.72
C HIS A 88 -0.64 -7.89 -15.11
N GLU A 89 -1.16 -6.66 -15.08
CA GLU A 89 -2.55 -6.32 -14.72
C GLU A 89 -3.02 -6.93 -13.38
N GLU A 90 -4.22 -7.50 -13.32
CA GLU A 90 -4.79 -8.02 -12.08
C GLU A 90 -3.96 -9.17 -11.48
N PHE A 91 -3.38 -10.02 -12.33
CA PHE A 91 -2.47 -11.09 -11.86
C PHE A 91 -1.24 -10.51 -11.16
N LEU A 92 -0.70 -9.39 -11.67
CA LEU A 92 0.38 -8.67 -10.99
C LEU A 92 -0.08 -8.17 -9.62
N LEU A 93 -1.28 -7.62 -9.49
CA LEU A 93 -1.79 -7.16 -8.20
C LEU A 93 -1.92 -8.29 -7.18
N ARG A 94 -2.49 -9.44 -7.58
CA ARG A 94 -2.65 -10.62 -6.72
C ARG A 94 -1.30 -11.18 -6.29
N ASP A 95 -0.38 -11.33 -7.22
CA ASP A 95 0.97 -11.84 -6.95
C ASP A 95 1.79 -10.84 -6.12
N PHE A 96 1.60 -9.53 -6.33
CA PHE A 96 2.23 -8.48 -5.52
C PHE A 96 1.77 -8.55 -4.06
N VAL A 97 0.45 -8.59 -3.82
CA VAL A 97 -0.12 -8.73 -2.47
C VAL A 97 0.39 -10.00 -1.80
N LYS A 98 0.34 -11.14 -2.50
CA LYS A 98 0.85 -12.42 -1.98
C LYS A 98 2.32 -12.32 -1.60
N SER A 99 3.16 -11.74 -2.47
CA SER A 99 4.60 -11.60 -2.21
C SER A 99 4.89 -10.72 -1.00
N TRP A 100 4.07 -9.70 -0.74
CA TRP A 100 4.20 -8.86 0.44
C TRP A 100 3.80 -9.60 1.72
N GLU A 101 2.71 -10.37 1.69
CA GLU A 101 2.31 -11.21 2.83
C GLU A 101 3.36 -12.28 3.16
N ASP A 102 3.89 -12.94 2.13
CA ASP A 102 4.97 -13.91 2.25
C ASP A 102 6.24 -13.25 2.85
N HIS A 103 6.57 -12.04 2.39
CA HIS A 103 7.66 -11.24 2.96
C HIS A 103 7.41 -10.86 4.43
N LYS A 104 6.17 -10.52 4.80
CA LYS A 104 5.80 -10.23 6.20
C LYS A 104 5.93 -11.46 7.09
N VAL A 105 5.58 -12.66 6.61
CA VAL A 105 5.80 -13.91 7.34
C VAL A 105 7.29 -14.13 7.59
N MET A 106 8.11 -14.00 6.53
CA MET A 106 9.56 -14.14 6.64
C MET A 106 10.16 -13.11 7.61
N LEU A 107 9.73 -11.85 7.51
CA LEU A 107 10.09 -10.75 8.40
C LEU A 107 9.76 -11.10 9.86
N ARG A 108 8.51 -11.46 10.19
CA ARG A 108 8.09 -11.74 11.57
C ARG A 108 8.92 -12.85 12.19
N TRP A 109 9.16 -13.93 11.44
CA TRP A 109 9.98 -15.04 11.90
C TRP A 109 11.44 -14.62 12.12
N MET A 110 12.06 -13.97 11.13
CA MET A 110 13.46 -13.57 11.22
C MET A 110 13.68 -12.51 12.30
N SER A 111 12.78 -11.54 12.47
CA SER A 111 12.88 -10.55 13.56
C SER A 111 12.81 -11.21 14.94
N ARG A 112 12.04 -12.28 15.12
CA ARG A 112 12.02 -13.05 16.39
C ARG A 112 13.33 -13.80 16.60
N ALA A 113 13.84 -14.49 15.57
CA ALA A 113 15.09 -15.24 15.66
C ALA A 113 16.29 -14.30 15.97
N PHE A 114 16.33 -13.11 15.38
CA PHE A 114 17.42 -12.15 15.53
C PHE A 114 17.17 -11.07 16.59
N ALA A 115 16.12 -11.19 17.42
CA ALA A 115 15.64 -10.14 18.32
C ALA A 115 16.72 -9.58 19.28
N TYR A 116 17.76 -10.36 19.59
CA TYR A 116 18.88 -9.87 20.40
C TYR A 116 19.59 -8.66 19.76
N LEU A 117 19.71 -8.62 18.42
CA LEU A 117 20.36 -7.52 17.70
C LEU A 117 19.63 -6.18 17.90
N ASP A 118 18.29 -6.19 17.89
CA ASP A 118 17.47 -4.98 18.13
C ASP A 118 17.67 -4.43 19.55
N CYS A 119 17.82 -5.33 20.52
CA CYS A 119 17.95 -4.95 21.93
C CYS A 119 19.30 -4.30 22.26
N PHE A 120 20.38 -4.65 21.58
CA PHE A 120 21.73 -4.24 21.97
C PHE A 120 22.52 -3.62 20.82
N PHE A 121 22.81 -4.39 19.78
CA PHE A 121 23.71 -3.98 18.69
C PHE A 121 23.17 -2.80 17.87
N ILE A 122 21.92 -2.91 17.40
CA ILE A 122 21.28 -1.92 16.53
C ILE A 122 21.08 -0.60 17.30
N ARG A 123 20.60 -0.69 18.55
CA ARG A 123 20.39 0.47 19.42
C ARG A 123 21.70 1.23 19.67
N GLN A 124 22.80 0.53 19.91
CA GLN A 124 24.10 1.15 20.16
C GLN A 124 24.63 1.88 18.92
N ARG A 125 24.35 1.35 17.72
CA ARG A 125 24.87 1.88 16.45
C ARG A 125 23.90 2.79 15.68
N ARG A 126 22.67 2.99 16.18
CA ARG A 126 21.60 3.76 15.52
C ARG A 126 21.32 3.27 14.09
N LEU A 127 21.35 1.96 13.89
CA LEU A 127 20.97 1.33 12.63
C LEU A 127 19.43 1.20 12.55
N PRO A 128 18.85 1.01 11.34
CA PRO A 128 17.46 0.63 11.21
C PRO A 128 17.17 -0.65 12.01
N CYS A 129 16.03 -0.72 12.70
CA CYS A 129 15.66 -1.95 13.38
C CYS A 129 15.37 -3.07 12.38
N LEU A 130 15.37 -4.33 12.83
CA LEU A 130 15.25 -5.49 11.93
C LEU A 130 13.99 -5.40 11.04
N LYS A 131 12.85 -5.00 11.63
CA LYS A 131 11.60 -4.80 10.90
C LYS A 131 11.72 -3.72 9.82
N GLU A 132 12.29 -2.57 10.17
CA GLU A 132 12.48 -1.47 9.22
C GLU A 132 13.46 -1.86 8.11
N ALA A 133 14.57 -2.52 8.44
CA ALA A 133 15.57 -2.98 7.48
C ALA A 133 14.95 -3.94 6.44
N ALA A 134 14.10 -4.88 6.87
CA ALA A 134 13.42 -5.81 5.99
C ALA A 134 12.37 -5.12 5.09
N ILE A 135 11.64 -4.11 5.60
CA ILE A 135 10.71 -3.31 4.79
C ILE A 135 11.47 -2.46 3.77
N ILE A 136 12.54 -1.77 4.18
CA ILE A 136 13.39 -0.96 3.30
C ILE A 136 14.00 -1.82 2.19
N CYS A 137 14.41 -3.06 2.50
CA CYS A 137 14.94 -4.00 1.52
C CYS A 137 13.89 -4.31 0.43
N TYR A 138 12.67 -4.69 0.82
CA TYR A 138 11.58 -4.93 -0.15
C TYR A 138 11.21 -3.67 -0.92
N ARG A 139 11.16 -2.51 -0.25
CA ARG A 139 10.89 -1.22 -0.89
C ARG A 139 11.88 -0.93 -2.01
N ASN A 140 13.17 -1.10 -1.71
CA ASN A 140 14.24 -0.75 -2.63
C ASN A 140 14.36 -1.72 -3.81
N LEU A 141 14.09 -3.01 -3.60
CA LEU A 141 14.33 -4.06 -4.58
C LEU A 141 13.09 -4.50 -5.36
N VAL A 142 11.90 -4.46 -4.74
CA VAL A 142 10.65 -4.89 -5.38
C VAL A 142 9.80 -3.69 -5.73
N TYR A 143 9.37 -2.95 -4.72
CA TYR A 143 8.36 -1.91 -4.89
C TYR A 143 8.77 -0.87 -5.92
N ARG A 144 9.99 -0.34 -5.86
CA ARG A 144 10.50 0.64 -6.84
C ARG A 144 10.48 0.13 -8.29
N GLU A 145 10.61 -1.17 -8.49
CA GLU A 145 10.64 -1.77 -9.82
C GLU A 145 9.24 -2.03 -10.40
N VAL A 146 8.24 -2.28 -9.53
CA VAL A 146 6.89 -2.69 -9.95
C VAL A 146 5.83 -1.64 -9.69
N ASN A 147 6.10 -0.59 -8.90
CA ASN A 147 5.09 0.36 -8.45
C ASN A 147 4.31 1.02 -9.58
N ALA A 148 4.94 1.31 -10.72
CA ALA A 148 4.30 1.98 -11.84
C ALA A 148 3.22 1.09 -12.46
N ASN A 149 3.55 -0.19 -12.69
CA ASN A 149 2.64 -1.18 -13.24
C ASN A 149 1.53 -1.54 -12.25
N VAL A 150 1.87 -1.67 -10.96
CA VAL A 150 0.91 -1.91 -9.88
C VAL A 150 -0.08 -0.75 -9.76
N ARG A 151 0.43 0.49 -9.74
CA ARG A 151 -0.40 1.70 -9.72
C ARG A 151 -1.35 1.73 -10.92
N GLU A 152 -0.83 1.54 -12.12
CA GLU A 152 -1.64 1.59 -13.35
C GLU A 152 -2.73 0.53 -13.36
N ALA A 153 -2.40 -0.71 -12.94
CA ALA A 153 -3.40 -1.76 -12.79
C ALA A 153 -4.44 -1.44 -11.70
N ALA A 154 -4.04 -0.85 -10.58
CA ALA A 154 -4.97 -0.46 -9.52
C ALA A 154 -5.92 0.66 -9.98
N ILE A 155 -5.43 1.69 -10.67
CA ILE A 155 -6.26 2.78 -11.21
C ILE A 155 -7.26 2.23 -12.25
N ARG A 156 -6.82 1.32 -13.13
CA ARG A 156 -7.73 0.65 -14.08
C ARG A 156 -8.90 -0.06 -13.41
N LEU A 157 -8.67 -0.75 -12.29
CA LEU A 157 -9.75 -1.40 -11.54
C LEU A 157 -10.72 -0.39 -10.93
N ILE A 158 -10.23 0.77 -10.48
CA ILE A 158 -11.10 1.86 -9.99
C ILE A 158 -11.99 2.37 -11.12
N ASP A 159 -11.44 2.57 -12.32
CA ASP A 159 -12.22 3.00 -13.48
C ASP A 159 -13.24 1.96 -13.94
N GLU A 160 -12.87 0.68 -13.90
CA GLU A 160 -13.79 -0.42 -14.17
C GLU A 160 -14.99 -0.39 -13.20
N GLU A 161 -14.76 -0.18 -11.91
CA GLU A 161 -15.82 -0.02 -10.93
C GLU A 161 -16.68 1.23 -11.18
N ARG A 162 -16.07 2.34 -11.62
CA ARG A 162 -16.81 3.57 -11.98
C ARG A 162 -17.73 3.39 -13.19
N GLU A 163 -17.36 2.50 -14.10
CA GLU A 163 -18.20 2.07 -15.23
C GLU A 163 -19.24 1.00 -14.85
N GLY A 164 -19.23 0.52 -13.60
CA GLY A 164 -20.17 -0.46 -13.07
C GLY A 164 -19.70 -1.91 -13.20
N GLY A 165 -18.41 -2.14 -13.46
CA GLY A 165 -17.79 -3.46 -13.42
C GLY A 165 -17.68 -4.02 -11.99
N GLU A 166 -17.70 -5.35 -11.88
CA GLU A 166 -17.47 -6.04 -10.61
C GLU A 166 -15.97 -6.25 -10.39
N ILE A 167 -15.45 -5.69 -9.31
CA ILE A 167 -14.03 -5.79 -8.96
C ILE A 167 -13.81 -6.48 -7.62
N ASP A 168 -12.61 -7.03 -7.44
CA ASP A 168 -12.14 -7.52 -6.15
C ASP A 168 -11.71 -6.35 -5.25
N ARG A 169 -12.67 -5.74 -4.53
CA ARG A 169 -12.42 -4.63 -3.60
C ARG A 169 -11.42 -4.99 -2.50
N ALA A 170 -11.38 -6.26 -2.07
CA ALA A 170 -10.43 -6.72 -1.06
C ALA A 170 -9.00 -6.73 -1.60
N LEU A 171 -8.81 -7.13 -2.86
CA LEU A 171 -7.52 -7.01 -3.54
C LEU A 171 -7.05 -5.55 -3.60
N LEU A 172 -7.91 -4.61 -4.01
CA LEU A 172 -7.55 -3.19 -4.03
C LEU A 172 -7.21 -2.66 -2.63
N LYS A 173 -7.98 -3.03 -1.60
CA LYS A 173 -7.67 -2.64 -0.21
C LYS A 173 -6.29 -3.12 0.21
N ASN A 174 -5.94 -4.36 -0.11
CA ASN A 174 -4.63 -4.90 0.23
C ASN A 174 -3.52 -4.18 -0.54
N VAL A 175 -3.72 -3.86 -1.81
CA VAL A 175 -2.75 -3.09 -2.61
C VAL A 175 -2.53 -1.69 -2.02
N THR A 176 -3.60 -0.96 -1.69
CA THR A 176 -3.50 0.39 -1.11
C THR A 176 -2.88 0.38 0.29
N ASP A 177 -3.14 -0.67 1.09
CA ASP A 177 -2.48 -0.85 2.38
C ASP A 177 -0.97 -1.05 2.23
N ILE A 178 -0.51 -1.74 1.18
CA ILE A 178 0.93 -1.90 0.92
C ILE A 178 1.60 -0.56 0.65
N PHE A 179 0.96 0.33 -0.13
CA PHE A 179 1.47 1.69 -0.36
C PHE A 179 1.64 2.49 0.95
N VAL A 180 0.80 2.24 1.96
CA VAL A 180 0.92 2.85 3.29
C VAL A 180 2.01 2.15 4.13
N GLU A 181 2.00 0.81 4.18
CA GLU A 181 2.94 0.03 4.99
C GLU A 181 4.40 0.22 4.57
N ILE A 182 4.66 0.37 3.26
CA ILE A 182 6.00 0.56 2.70
C ILE A 182 6.63 1.92 3.07
N GLY A 183 5.82 2.91 3.44
CA GLY A 183 6.30 4.21 3.90
C GLY A 183 6.95 4.19 5.29
N VAL A 184 6.93 3.07 6.00
CA VAL A 184 7.54 2.91 7.35
C VAL A 184 7.09 4.04 8.30
N GLY A 185 5.78 4.29 8.34
CA GLY A 185 5.19 5.35 9.17
C GLY A 185 5.12 6.73 8.49
N GLN A 186 5.68 6.89 7.30
CA GLN A 186 5.43 8.02 6.41
C GLN A 186 4.34 7.66 5.38
N MET A 187 3.64 8.68 4.88
CA MET A 187 2.61 8.52 3.84
C MET A 187 3.13 8.86 2.44
N ASP A 188 4.42 9.12 2.29
CA ASP A 188 5.04 9.57 1.05
C ASP A 188 4.84 8.59 -0.11
N ALA A 189 4.98 7.28 0.14
CA ALA A 189 4.73 6.24 -0.85
C ALA A 189 3.26 6.24 -1.30
N TYR A 190 2.32 6.33 -0.36
CA TYR A 190 0.89 6.41 -0.70
C TYR A 190 0.53 7.72 -1.43
N GLU A 191 0.95 8.86 -0.90
CA GLU A 191 0.59 10.19 -1.41
C GLU A 191 1.21 10.44 -2.81
N ASN A 192 2.49 10.11 -3.00
CA ASN A 192 3.22 10.44 -4.22
C ASN A 192 3.17 9.34 -5.28
N ASP A 193 3.24 8.07 -4.89
CA ASP A 193 3.33 6.97 -5.87
C ASP A 193 1.97 6.41 -6.27
N PHE A 194 0.89 6.73 -5.54
CA PHE A 194 -0.47 6.26 -5.83
C PHE A 194 -1.52 7.38 -5.84
N GLU A 195 -1.77 8.04 -4.70
CA GLU A 195 -2.88 9.00 -4.53
C GLU A 195 -2.81 10.13 -5.56
N GLY A 196 -1.64 10.78 -5.74
CA GLY A 196 -1.48 11.87 -6.70
C GLY A 196 -1.84 11.47 -8.14
N TYR A 197 -1.48 10.27 -8.56
CA TYR A 197 -1.81 9.75 -9.89
C TYR A 197 -3.29 9.39 -10.01
N MET A 198 -3.86 8.73 -9.01
CA MET A 198 -5.28 8.39 -8.96
C MET A 198 -6.15 9.65 -8.98
N LEU A 199 -5.76 10.70 -8.24
CA LEU A 199 -6.45 11.99 -8.25
C LEU A 199 -6.38 12.68 -9.61
N ASN A 200 -5.25 12.57 -10.32
CA ASN A 200 -5.12 13.14 -11.66
C ASN A 200 -5.97 12.39 -12.68
N ASP A 201 -5.93 11.06 -12.65
CA ASP A 201 -6.77 10.21 -13.48
C ASP A 201 -8.27 10.46 -13.25
N THR A 202 -8.66 10.60 -11.97
CA THR A 202 -10.05 10.96 -11.59
C THR A 202 -10.48 12.31 -12.17
N ARG A 203 -9.57 13.29 -12.20
CA ARG A 203 -9.84 14.60 -12.81
C ARG A 203 -10.13 14.44 -14.30
N ASP A 204 -9.28 13.73 -15.01
CA ASP A 204 -9.41 13.52 -16.46
C ASP A 204 -10.70 12.74 -16.78
N TYR A 205 -11.01 11.72 -15.98
CA TYR A 205 -12.24 10.92 -16.07
C TYR A 205 -13.50 11.78 -15.94
N TYR A 206 -13.61 12.56 -14.86
CA TYR A 206 -14.81 13.38 -14.62
C TYR A 206 -14.89 14.59 -15.54
N SER A 207 -13.77 15.19 -15.95
CA SER A 207 -13.75 16.27 -16.94
C SER A 207 -14.34 15.80 -18.28
N CYS A 208 -13.93 14.60 -18.74
CA CYS A 208 -14.47 13.99 -19.95
C CYS A 208 -15.98 13.71 -19.82
N ARG A 209 -16.42 13.06 -18.72
CA ARG A 209 -17.84 12.77 -18.49
C ARG A 209 -18.70 14.04 -18.39
N ALA A 210 -18.22 15.06 -17.68
CA ALA A 210 -18.90 16.32 -17.50
C ALA A 210 -19.14 17.02 -18.83
N SER A 211 -18.13 17.06 -19.70
CA SER A 211 -18.24 17.68 -21.02
C SER A 211 -19.33 17.04 -21.88
N ARG A 212 -19.44 15.71 -21.83
CA ARG A 212 -20.46 14.96 -22.56
C ARG A 212 -21.86 15.20 -21.99
N TRP A 213 -22.02 15.09 -20.69
CA TRP A 213 -23.31 15.29 -20.03
C TRP A 213 -23.81 16.74 -20.15
N MET A 214 -22.90 17.72 -20.20
CA MET A 214 -23.26 19.12 -20.44
C MET A 214 -23.95 19.35 -21.78
N LEU A 215 -23.57 18.60 -22.81
CA LEU A 215 -24.19 18.66 -24.13
C LEU A 215 -25.50 17.86 -24.17
N GLU A 216 -25.51 16.66 -23.61
CA GLU A 216 -26.57 15.67 -23.80
C GLU A 216 -27.73 15.76 -22.78
N ASP A 217 -27.44 16.02 -21.51
CA ASP A 217 -28.42 15.89 -20.42
C ASP A 217 -29.20 17.18 -20.16
N SER A 218 -30.36 17.11 -19.51
CA SER A 218 -31.03 18.26 -18.88
C SER A 218 -30.33 18.65 -17.55
N TYR A 219 -30.61 19.83 -17.02
CA TYR A 219 -30.09 20.29 -15.72
C TYR A 219 -30.41 19.28 -14.60
N THR A 220 -31.64 18.78 -14.55
CA THR A 220 -32.07 17.81 -13.53
C THR A 220 -31.36 16.46 -13.69
N SER A 221 -31.22 15.96 -14.93
CA SER A 221 -30.49 14.71 -15.20
C SER A 221 -29.01 14.84 -14.79
N TYR A 222 -28.38 15.95 -15.17
CA TYR A 222 -26.98 16.22 -14.84
C TYR A 222 -26.74 16.28 -13.33
N THR A 223 -27.55 17.04 -12.60
CA THR A 223 -27.38 17.23 -11.14
C THR A 223 -27.57 15.92 -10.38
N LEU A 224 -28.51 15.07 -10.79
CA LEU A 224 -28.67 13.72 -10.22
C LEU A 224 -27.45 12.82 -10.50
N LYS A 225 -26.90 12.87 -11.71
CA LYS A 225 -25.66 12.14 -12.06
C LYS A 225 -24.48 12.64 -11.24
N ALA A 226 -24.32 13.94 -11.08
CA ALA A 226 -23.24 14.53 -10.29
C ALA A 226 -23.33 14.12 -8.81
N GLU A 227 -24.53 14.16 -8.21
CA GLU A 227 -24.74 13.67 -6.84
C GLU A 227 -24.42 12.18 -6.70
N ALA A 228 -24.84 11.36 -7.67
CA ALA A 228 -24.50 9.93 -7.69
C ALA A 228 -23.00 9.68 -7.79
N CYS A 229 -22.26 10.50 -8.55
CA CYS A 229 -20.81 10.39 -8.64
C CYS A 229 -20.12 10.75 -7.32
N LEU A 230 -20.53 11.83 -6.66
CA LEU A 230 -19.99 12.20 -5.35
C LEU A 230 -20.23 11.12 -4.29
N ARG A 231 -21.41 10.48 -4.29
CA ARG A 231 -21.67 9.33 -3.41
C ARG A 231 -20.76 8.15 -3.74
N ARG A 232 -20.63 7.81 -5.02
CA ARG A 232 -19.78 6.69 -5.47
C ARG A 232 -18.33 6.88 -5.04
N GLU A 233 -17.77 8.08 -5.19
CA GLU A 233 -16.36 8.33 -4.82
C GLU A 233 -16.16 8.24 -3.29
N ARG A 234 -17.13 8.66 -2.47
CA ARG A 234 -17.08 8.40 -1.02
C ARG A 234 -17.13 6.91 -0.70
N ASP A 235 -17.99 6.17 -1.39
CA ASP A 235 -18.09 4.72 -1.22
C ASP A 235 -16.75 4.06 -1.59
N ILE A 236 -16.16 4.42 -2.73
CA ILE A 236 -14.83 3.96 -3.17
C ILE A 236 -13.77 4.19 -2.08
N VAL A 237 -13.73 5.40 -1.51
CA VAL A 237 -12.76 5.72 -0.45
C VAL A 237 -12.99 4.85 0.78
N SER A 238 -14.24 4.72 1.22
CA SER A 238 -14.59 3.94 2.42
C SER A 238 -14.26 2.46 2.31
N HIS A 239 -14.27 1.90 1.10
CA HIS A 239 -14.03 0.47 0.89
C HIS A 239 -12.54 0.13 0.79
N TYR A 240 -11.76 0.92 0.06
CA TYR A 240 -10.37 0.54 -0.24
C TYR A 240 -9.34 1.65 -0.34
N LEU A 241 -9.68 2.95 -0.20
CA LEU A 241 -8.65 3.99 -0.15
C LEU A 241 -8.35 4.41 1.31
N HIS A 242 -7.29 5.19 1.49
CA HIS A 242 -6.99 5.76 2.78
C HIS A 242 -7.97 6.92 3.08
N PRO A 243 -8.54 7.05 4.30
CA PRO A 243 -9.55 8.08 4.61
C PRO A 243 -9.09 9.52 4.33
N ARG A 244 -7.79 9.80 4.39
CA ARG A 244 -7.21 11.12 4.06
C ARG A 244 -7.42 11.53 2.60
N SER A 245 -7.71 10.57 1.71
CA SER A 245 -7.98 10.83 0.30
C SER A 245 -9.40 11.33 0.06
N GLU A 246 -10.34 11.14 0.99
CA GLU A 246 -11.75 11.50 0.81
C GLU A 246 -11.92 12.97 0.44
N LEU A 247 -11.38 13.86 1.27
CA LEU A 247 -11.51 15.31 1.08
C LEU A 247 -10.92 15.77 -0.26
N LYS A 248 -9.77 15.19 -0.67
CA LYS A 248 -9.10 15.55 -1.93
C LYS A 248 -9.89 15.04 -3.13
N LEU A 249 -10.36 13.79 -3.08
CA LEU A 249 -11.10 13.14 -4.15
C LEU A 249 -12.46 13.82 -4.38
N VAL A 250 -13.22 14.02 -3.31
CA VAL A 250 -14.52 14.71 -3.36
C VAL A 250 -14.36 16.13 -3.91
N ALA A 251 -13.33 16.87 -3.47
CA ALA A 251 -13.07 18.22 -3.97
C ALA A 251 -12.77 18.26 -5.48
N ILE A 252 -12.02 17.29 -6.02
CA ILE A 252 -11.76 17.19 -7.46
C ILE A 252 -13.05 16.93 -8.22
N VAL A 253 -13.85 15.97 -7.76
CA VAL A 253 -15.10 15.57 -8.41
C VAL A 253 -16.10 16.71 -8.39
N GLU A 254 -16.23 17.41 -7.26
CA GLU A 254 -17.06 18.61 -7.13
C GLU A 254 -16.58 19.73 -8.05
N HIS A 255 -15.26 19.93 -8.15
CA HIS A 255 -14.70 20.94 -9.03
C HIS A 255 -15.03 20.67 -10.51
N GLU A 256 -14.72 19.47 -10.99
CA GLU A 256 -14.90 19.10 -12.41
C GLU A 256 -16.38 19.05 -12.81
N LEU A 257 -17.27 18.61 -11.91
CA LEU A 257 -18.71 18.48 -12.22
C LEU A 257 -19.50 19.78 -11.97
N LEU A 258 -19.20 20.52 -10.90
CA LEU A 258 -20.06 21.64 -10.47
C LEU A 258 -19.40 23.00 -10.61
N VAL A 259 -18.17 23.14 -10.11
CA VAL A 259 -17.51 24.46 -10.07
C VAL A 259 -17.13 24.93 -11.46
N PHE A 260 -16.51 24.07 -12.27
CA PHE A 260 -16.09 24.40 -13.63
C PHE A 260 -17.27 24.78 -14.53
N TYR A 261 -18.41 24.09 -14.38
CA TYR A 261 -19.62 24.29 -15.17
C TYR A 261 -20.65 25.23 -14.53
N LYS A 262 -20.31 25.96 -13.46
CA LYS A 262 -21.23 26.81 -12.69
C LYS A 262 -22.12 27.69 -13.58
N THR A 263 -21.53 28.44 -14.51
CA THR A 263 -22.27 29.36 -15.39
C THR A 263 -23.20 28.62 -16.35
N GLN A 264 -22.71 27.55 -17.00
CA GLN A 264 -23.50 26.76 -17.95
C GLN A 264 -24.68 26.06 -17.25
N LEU A 265 -24.46 25.56 -16.03
CA LEU A 265 -25.51 24.96 -15.21
C LEU A 265 -26.60 25.97 -14.83
N THR A 266 -26.22 27.22 -14.53
CA THR A 266 -27.23 28.28 -14.26
C THR A 266 -28.07 28.58 -15.50
N GLU A 267 -27.45 28.76 -16.66
CA GLU A 267 -28.16 29.02 -17.93
C GLU A 267 -29.11 27.88 -18.31
N LYS A 268 -28.65 26.64 -18.13
CA LYS A 268 -29.41 25.43 -18.43
C LYS A 268 -30.59 25.25 -17.48
N LYS A 269 -30.42 25.58 -16.19
CA LYS A 269 -31.53 25.63 -15.22
C LYS A 269 -32.60 26.63 -15.64
N HIS A 270 -32.23 27.81 -16.13
CA HIS A 270 -33.20 28.81 -16.59
C HIS A 270 -33.96 28.35 -17.83
N SER A 271 -33.26 27.68 -18.75
CA SER A 271 -33.84 27.10 -19.95
C SER A 271 -34.83 25.98 -19.62
N ASP A 272 -34.50 25.10 -18.67
CA ASP A 272 -35.34 23.96 -18.26
C ASP A 272 -36.51 24.38 -17.35
N SER A 273 -36.36 25.44 -16.56
CA SER A 273 -37.40 25.91 -15.62
C SER A 273 -38.37 26.94 -16.22
N GLY A 274 -38.12 27.41 -17.45
CA GLY A 274 -38.94 28.43 -18.12
C GLY A 274 -39.02 29.78 -17.37
N SER A 275 -38.16 30.02 -16.37
CA SER A 275 -38.24 31.17 -15.48
C SER A 275 -37.07 32.14 -15.70
N SER A 276 -37.40 33.29 -16.27
CA SER A 276 -36.49 34.41 -16.59
C SER A 276 -36.14 35.28 -15.36
N ALA A 277 -35.43 34.72 -14.38
CA ALA A 277 -34.93 35.50 -13.24
C ALA A 277 -33.40 35.41 -13.14
N PHE A 278 -32.70 36.54 -13.30
CA PHE A 278 -31.25 36.68 -13.17
C PHE A 278 -30.74 36.32 -11.75
N PRO A 279 -29.46 35.89 -11.60
CA PRO A 279 -29.01 35.15 -10.43
C PRO A 279 -28.56 36.07 -9.28
N GLY A 280 -29.10 35.81 -8.09
CA GLY A 280 -28.42 36.15 -6.83
C GLY A 280 -27.38 35.06 -6.52
N ASP A 281 -26.24 35.49 -6.00
CA ASP A 281 -25.03 34.71 -5.66
C ASP A 281 -25.27 33.52 -4.68
N ASP A 282 -26.49 33.39 -4.16
CA ASP A 282 -26.88 32.49 -3.07
C ASP A 282 -26.92 31.00 -3.43
N ASN A 283 -26.91 30.62 -4.72
CA ASN A 283 -27.30 29.26 -5.12
C ASN A 283 -26.15 28.24 -5.14
N VAL A 284 -24.90 28.69 -5.35
CA VAL A 284 -23.73 27.80 -5.19
C VAL A 284 -23.43 27.60 -3.72
N GLU A 285 -23.60 28.65 -2.92
CA GLU A 285 -23.58 28.50 -1.46
C GLU A 285 -24.71 27.60 -0.96
N TYR A 286 -25.89 27.62 -1.58
CA TYR A 286 -26.99 26.72 -1.22
C TYR A 286 -26.71 25.26 -1.59
N LEU A 287 -26.14 24.98 -2.77
CA LEU A 287 -25.73 23.61 -3.11
C LEU A 287 -24.58 23.13 -2.22
N SER A 288 -23.57 23.97 -1.97
CA SER A 288 -22.49 23.66 -1.03
C SER A 288 -22.98 23.51 0.41
N ARG A 289 -23.97 24.30 0.87
CA ARG A 289 -24.60 24.17 2.21
C ARG A 289 -25.56 22.99 2.31
N LYS A 290 -26.28 22.64 1.24
CA LYS A 290 -27.19 21.48 1.23
C LYS A 290 -26.41 20.17 1.12
N LEU A 291 -25.26 20.21 0.45
CA LEU A 291 -24.24 19.18 0.55
C LEU A 291 -23.72 19.15 2.00
N ALA A 292 -23.22 20.24 2.58
CA ALA A 292 -22.77 20.26 3.99
C ALA A 292 -23.82 19.73 5.02
N ALA A 293 -25.09 20.11 4.88
CA ALA A 293 -26.16 19.78 5.84
C ALA A 293 -26.63 18.33 5.82
N ASN A 294 -26.29 17.55 4.78
CA ASN A 294 -26.62 16.12 4.68
C ASN A 294 -25.52 15.19 5.24
N GLY A 295 -24.55 15.72 6.00
CA GLY A 295 -23.41 14.93 6.50
C GLY A 295 -22.40 14.56 5.40
N ILE A 296 -22.29 15.43 4.40
CA ILE A 296 -21.44 15.32 3.21
C ILE A 296 -20.21 16.27 3.34
N LEU A 297 -20.04 16.90 4.52
CA LEU A 297 -18.82 17.54 5.03
C LEU A 297 -18.59 17.11 6.48
#